data_AF-A0A178K8I6-F1
#
_entry.id   AF-A0A178K8I6-F1
#
_cell.length_a   1.000
_cell.length_b   1.000
_cell.length_c   1.000
_cell.angle_alpha   90.00
_cell.angle_beta   90.00
_cell.angle_gamma   90.00
#
_symmetry.space_group_name_H-M   'P 1'
#
loop_
_entity.id
_entity.type
_entity.pdbx_description
1 polymer ?
#
loop_
_entity_poly.entity_id
_entity_poly.type
_entity_poly.pdbx_seq_one_letter_code
_entity_poly.pdbx_strand_id
1 'polypeptide(L)'
;MMKKAVALLSLLALFGCTEEELKDTLQGKTKVFAVESVQVQGLGSLGDGTHSVNEGEIAKIIPQGFPNGTRADLDNVGVGVHSTTCGKIDTTTPVCFDDKKEECTPKELKQLNLKVYKIDITDIKTAYNAKFFPTLATELGIEGLNQIDIQEVACN
;
A
#
# COMPACT_ATOMS: atom_id res chain seq x y z
N MET A 1 34.27 23.49 -2.06
CA MET A 1 32.94 22.95 -1.66
C MET A 1 32.04 23.00 -2.89
N MET A 2 31.65 21.86 -3.47
CA MET A 2 30.60 21.72 -4.54
C MET A 2 30.58 20.31 -5.20
N LYS A 3 31.50 19.39 -4.87
CA LYS A 3 31.58 18.08 -5.55
C LYS A 3 30.75 16.94 -4.93
N LYS A 4 30.11 17.16 -3.77
CA LYS A 4 29.34 16.10 -3.08
C LYS A 4 27.84 16.11 -3.38
N ALA A 5 27.28 17.22 -3.89
CA ALA A 5 25.85 17.32 -4.19
C ALA A 5 25.46 16.63 -5.51
N VAL A 6 26.39 16.56 -6.47
CA VAL A 6 26.10 16.05 -7.82
C VAL A 6 25.90 14.52 -7.82
N ALA A 7 26.55 13.80 -6.90
CA ALA A 7 26.44 12.34 -6.84
C ALA A 7 25.06 11.86 -6.32
N LEU A 8 24.40 12.63 -5.45
CA LEU A 8 23.07 12.27 -4.93
C LEU A 8 22.00 12.45 -6.02
N LEU A 9 22.06 13.55 -6.79
CA LEU A 9 21.13 13.84 -7.89
C LEU A 9 21.20 12.82 -9.03
N SER A 10 22.37 12.25 -9.31
CA SER A 10 22.53 11.24 -10.36
C SER A 10 21.98 9.86 -9.99
N LEU A 11 21.87 9.52 -8.70
CA LEU A 11 21.17 8.31 -8.25
C LEU A 11 19.65 8.49 -8.37
N LEU A 12 19.15 9.71 -8.13
CA LEU A 12 17.71 10.02 -8.08
C LEU A 12 17.03 10.06 -9.45
N ALA A 13 17.78 10.23 -10.55
CA ALA A 13 17.23 10.20 -11.90
C ALA A 13 16.97 8.77 -12.44
N LEU A 14 17.47 7.73 -11.75
CA LEU A 14 17.31 6.32 -12.14
C LEU A 14 16.09 5.65 -11.49
N PHE A 15 15.42 6.31 -10.54
CA PHE A 15 14.30 5.76 -9.77
C PHE A 15 13.15 6.77 -9.81
N GLY A 16 12.00 6.38 -10.34
CA GLY A 16 10.87 7.25 -10.69
C GLY A 16 10.12 7.93 -9.54
N CYS A 17 10.81 8.40 -8.51
CA CYS A 17 10.26 9.25 -7.45
C CYS A 17 9.78 10.59 -8.04
N THR A 18 8.55 10.96 -7.70
CA THR A 18 8.03 12.31 -7.92
C THR A 18 8.74 13.31 -6.99
N GLU A 19 8.69 14.60 -7.34
CA GLU A 19 9.27 15.67 -6.51
C GLU A 19 8.66 15.71 -5.09
N GLU A 20 7.37 15.35 -4.97
CA GLU A 20 6.68 15.26 -3.69
C GLU A 20 7.20 14.12 -2.83
N GLU A 21 7.37 12.93 -3.41
CA GLU A 21 7.93 11.77 -2.71
C GLU A 21 9.37 12.03 -2.27
N LEU A 22 10.15 12.70 -3.10
CA LEU A 22 11.52 13.10 -2.76
C LEU A 22 11.53 14.06 -1.56
N LYS A 23 10.62 15.03 -1.55
CA LYS A 23 10.49 15.99 -0.45
C LYS A 23 10.05 15.31 0.84
N ASP A 24 9.09 14.39 0.76
CA ASP A 24 8.64 13.62 1.91
C ASP A 24 9.77 12.75 2.47
N THR A 25 10.50 12.03 1.62
CA THR A 25 11.64 11.20 2.04
C THR A 25 12.75 12.05 2.68
N LEU A 26 13.08 13.22 2.10
CA LEU A 26 14.02 14.16 2.71
C LEU A 26 13.54 14.74 4.05
N GLN A 27 12.22 14.77 4.27
CA GLN A 27 11.60 15.12 5.55
C GLN A 27 11.48 13.94 6.51
N GLY A 28 12.00 12.76 6.15
CA GLY A 28 11.91 11.55 6.96
C GLY A 28 10.52 10.92 6.97
N LYS A 29 9.70 11.16 5.94
CA LYS A 29 8.32 10.69 5.81
C LYS A 29 8.15 9.74 4.64
N THR A 30 7.12 8.92 4.68
CA THR A 30 6.77 7.98 3.62
C THR A 30 5.27 7.67 3.63
N LYS A 31 4.78 6.99 2.60
CA LYS A 31 3.39 6.55 2.48
C LYS A 31 3.30 5.03 2.67
N VAL A 32 2.36 4.61 3.50
CA VAL A 32 1.93 3.21 3.64
C VAL A 32 0.44 3.10 3.36
N PHE A 33 -0.04 1.94 2.94
CA PHE A 33 -1.45 1.73 2.63
C PHE A 33 -2.01 0.49 3.31
N ALA A 34 -3.33 0.50 3.47
CA ALA A 34 -4.14 -0.67 3.76
C ALA A 34 -5.41 -0.62 2.89
N VAL A 35 -5.89 -1.80 2.51
CA VAL A 35 -7.14 -2.02 1.77
C VAL A 35 -8.29 -1.89 2.76
N GLU A 36 -9.20 -0.96 2.49
CA GLU A 36 -10.39 -0.70 3.29
C GLU A 36 -11.61 -1.46 2.75
N SER A 37 -11.71 -1.55 1.42
CA SER A 37 -12.78 -2.27 0.74
C SER A 37 -12.30 -2.83 -0.60
N VAL A 38 -13.07 -3.76 -1.15
CA VAL A 38 -12.80 -4.42 -2.42
C VAL A 38 -14.03 -4.36 -3.32
N GLN A 39 -13.81 -4.19 -4.61
CA GLN A 39 -14.85 -4.40 -5.62
C GLN A 39 -14.87 -5.88 -5.99
N VAL A 40 -15.99 -6.54 -5.75
CA VAL A 40 -16.23 -7.95 -6.07
C VAL A 40 -17.11 -8.07 -7.29
N GLN A 41 -16.80 -9.06 -8.13
CA GLN A 41 -17.66 -9.48 -9.22
C GLN A 41 -17.62 -11.01 -9.39
N GLY A 42 -18.80 -11.64 -9.39
CA GLY A 42 -18.98 -13.07 -9.70
C GLY A 42 -18.70 -14.01 -8.54
N LEU A 43 -18.70 -13.53 -7.29
CA LEU A 43 -18.57 -14.36 -6.10
C LEU A 43 -19.96 -14.82 -5.63
N GLY A 44 -20.36 -16.06 -5.90
CA GLY A 44 -21.75 -16.51 -5.73
C GLY A 44 -22.38 -16.38 -4.32
N SER A 45 -21.58 -16.26 -3.25
CA SER A 45 -22.09 -16.02 -1.88
C SER A 45 -22.29 -14.54 -1.54
N LEU A 46 -21.90 -13.64 -2.44
CA LEU A 46 -21.90 -12.19 -2.25
C LEU A 46 -22.54 -11.51 -3.48
N GLY A 47 -23.17 -10.35 -3.29
CA GLY A 47 -23.57 -9.53 -4.43
C GLY A 47 -22.34 -8.98 -5.14
N ASP A 48 -22.48 -8.65 -6.42
CA ASP A 48 -21.50 -7.79 -7.10
C ASP A 48 -21.56 -6.39 -6.47
N GLY A 49 -20.41 -5.79 -6.16
CA GLY A 49 -20.38 -4.52 -5.46
C GLY A 49 -19.09 -4.22 -4.71
N THR A 50 -19.08 -3.09 -4.00
CA THR A 50 -18.01 -2.75 -3.06
C THR A 50 -18.34 -3.32 -1.68
N HIS A 51 -17.39 -4.04 -1.09
CA HIS A 51 -17.53 -4.71 0.20
C HIS A 51 -16.34 -4.37 1.09
N SER A 52 -16.57 -4.19 2.39
CA SER A 52 -15.46 -4.00 3.33
C SER A 52 -14.62 -5.27 3.43
N VAL A 53 -13.30 -5.12 3.57
CA VAL A 53 -12.39 -6.26 3.77
C VAL A 53 -12.67 -7.04 5.06
N ASN A 54 -13.34 -6.39 6.02
CA ASN A 54 -13.72 -6.99 7.30
C ASN A 54 -15.08 -7.70 7.26
N GLU A 55 -15.80 -7.67 6.12
CA GLU A 55 -17.00 -8.48 5.94
C GLU A 55 -16.63 -9.96 5.92
N GLY A 56 -17.40 -10.78 6.65
CA GLY A 56 -17.03 -12.17 6.93
C GLY A 56 -16.85 -13.07 5.70
N GLU A 57 -17.51 -12.78 4.57
CA GLU A 57 -17.30 -13.52 3.32
C GLU A 57 -16.03 -13.07 2.59
N ILE A 58 -15.69 -11.77 2.65
CA ILE A 58 -14.43 -11.24 2.08
C ILE A 58 -13.23 -11.75 2.88
N ALA A 59 -13.31 -11.70 4.21
CA ALA A 59 -12.26 -12.15 5.11
C ALA A 59 -11.86 -13.63 4.91
N LYS A 60 -12.74 -14.45 4.31
CA LYS A 60 -12.47 -15.87 4.00
C LYS A 60 -11.69 -16.08 2.70
N ILE A 61 -11.72 -15.11 1.78
CA ILE A 61 -11.14 -15.26 0.43
C ILE A 61 -9.85 -14.44 0.26
N ILE A 62 -9.62 -13.44 1.11
CA ILE A 62 -8.38 -12.67 1.10
C ILE A 62 -7.24 -13.45 1.77
N PRO A 63 -6.00 -13.35 1.27
CA PRO A 63 -4.85 -14.04 1.85
C PRO A 63 -4.49 -13.52 3.26
N GLN A 64 -3.71 -14.28 4.01
CA GLN A 64 -3.36 -13.91 5.41
C GLN A 64 -2.45 -12.67 5.50
N GLY A 65 -1.53 -12.45 4.57
CA GLY A 65 -0.70 -11.24 4.49
C GLY A 65 -1.36 -10.07 3.77
N PHE A 66 -2.66 -10.15 3.50
CA PHE A 66 -3.41 -9.05 2.89
C PHE A 66 -3.29 -7.76 3.74
N PRO A 67 -2.99 -6.61 3.14
CA PRO A 67 -2.78 -5.37 3.89
C PRO A 67 -4.13 -4.77 4.30
N ASN A 68 -4.71 -5.23 5.41
CA ASN A 68 -6.02 -4.79 5.89
C ASN A 68 -5.98 -4.09 7.26
N GLY A 69 -4.84 -3.50 7.63
CA GLY A 69 -4.71 -2.75 8.88
C GLY A 69 -5.66 -1.54 8.94
N THR A 70 -6.09 -1.20 10.16
CA THR A 70 -6.96 -0.05 10.43
C THR A 70 -6.16 1.10 11.04
N ARG A 71 -6.68 2.34 10.97
CA ARG A 71 -6.03 3.48 11.62
C ARG A 71 -5.78 3.24 13.12
N ALA A 72 -6.72 2.59 13.79
CA ALA A 72 -6.56 2.25 15.20
C ALA A 72 -5.36 1.32 15.44
N ASP A 73 -5.03 0.43 14.49
CA ASP A 73 -3.86 -0.44 14.61
C ASP A 73 -2.56 0.37 14.59
N LEU A 74 -2.44 1.40 13.73
CA LEU A 74 -1.28 2.33 13.74
C LEU A 74 -1.18 3.08 15.06
N ASP A 75 -2.30 3.63 15.53
CA ASP A 75 -2.34 4.38 16.79
C ASP A 75 -1.93 3.47 17.98
N ASN A 76 -2.39 2.20 17.99
CA ASN A 76 -2.07 1.22 19.03
C ASN A 76 -0.60 0.81 19.06
N VAL A 77 0.08 0.78 17.90
CA VAL A 77 1.52 0.49 17.82
C VAL A 77 2.40 1.75 17.92
N GLY A 78 1.79 2.90 18.22
CA GLY A 78 2.48 4.17 18.45
C GLY A 78 2.99 4.85 17.17
N VAL A 79 2.46 4.50 16.00
CA VAL A 79 2.86 5.10 14.72
C VAL A 79 2.04 6.35 14.45
N GLY A 80 2.73 7.49 14.32
CA GLY A 80 2.12 8.78 14.05
C GLY A 80 1.70 8.93 12.59
N VAL A 81 0.47 9.37 12.35
CA VAL A 81 -0.04 9.69 11.00
C VAL A 81 -0.05 11.21 10.79
N HIS A 82 0.64 11.65 9.75
CA HIS A 82 0.75 13.05 9.34
C HIS A 82 -0.36 13.49 8.38
N SER A 83 -0.80 12.60 7.50
CA SER A 83 -1.91 12.84 6.58
C SER A 83 -2.53 11.53 6.11
N THR A 84 -3.75 11.60 5.60
CA THR A 84 -4.47 10.46 5.03
C THR A 84 -5.02 10.84 3.67
N THR A 85 -4.80 9.97 2.69
CA THR A 85 -5.36 10.04 1.33
C THR A 85 -5.98 8.69 0.97
N CYS A 86 -6.57 8.60 -0.22
CA CYS A 86 -7.15 7.37 -0.72
C CYS A 86 -6.52 6.97 -2.05
N GLY A 87 -6.52 5.68 -2.32
CA GLY A 87 -5.98 5.12 -3.54
C GLY A 87 -6.81 3.94 -4.02
N LYS A 88 -6.51 3.44 -5.20
CA LYS A 88 -7.05 2.18 -5.70
C LYS A 88 -6.00 1.39 -6.47
N ILE A 89 -6.17 0.07 -6.46
CA ILE A 89 -5.39 -0.86 -7.27
C ILE A 89 -6.38 -1.63 -8.15
N ASP A 90 -6.12 -1.67 -9.46
CA ASP A 90 -6.84 -2.53 -10.39
C ASP A 90 -6.32 -3.97 -10.25
N THR A 91 -7.21 -4.93 -9.96
CA THR A 91 -6.85 -6.35 -9.77
C THR A 91 -7.41 -7.24 -10.88
N THR A 92 -7.72 -6.67 -12.04
CA THR A 92 -8.04 -7.43 -13.25
C THR A 92 -6.89 -8.39 -13.60
N THR A 93 -5.66 -7.97 -13.31
CA THR A 93 -4.52 -8.88 -13.14
C THR A 93 -4.32 -9.14 -11.64
N PRO A 94 -4.18 -10.41 -11.19
CA PRO A 94 -3.96 -10.71 -9.79
C PRO A 94 -2.75 -9.98 -9.23
N VAL A 95 -2.92 -9.33 -8.08
CA VAL A 95 -1.86 -8.67 -7.33
C VAL A 95 -1.43 -9.56 -6.19
N CYS A 96 -0.13 -9.82 -6.08
CA CYS A 96 0.44 -10.66 -5.03
C CYS A 96 1.15 -9.81 -3.99
N PHE A 97 0.96 -10.15 -2.72
CA PHE A 97 1.53 -9.44 -1.58
C PHE A 97 2.79 -10.13 -1.03
N ASP A 98 3.28 -11.14 -1.74
CA ASP A 98 4.45 -11.94 -1.40
C ASP A 98 5.32 -12.27 -2.63
N ASP A 99 6.58 -12.59 -2.38
CA ASP A 99 7.55 -12.97 -3.41
C ASP A 99 7.26 -14.27 -4.13
N LYS A 100 6.64 -15.21 -3.41
CA LYS A 100 6.37 -16.56 -3.92
C LYS A 100 5.10 -16.61 -4.73
N LYS A 101 4.34 -15.50 -4.80
CA LYS A 101 3.03 -15.40 -5.45
C LYS A 101 2.04 -16.42 -4.88
N GLU A 102 2.18 -16.73 -3.59
CA GLU A 102 1.28 -17.61 -2.85
C GLU A 102 0.09 -16.80 -2.28
N GLU A 103 0.26 -15.48 -2.11
CA GLU A 103 -0.71 -14.58 -1.50
C GLU A 103 -1.22 -13.53 -2.50
N CYS A 104 -1.91 -14.00 -3.53
CA CYS A 104 -2.48 -13.16 -4.57
C CYS A 104 -3.98 -12.91 -4.39
N THR A 105 -4.45 -11.77 -4.89
CA THR A 105 -5.87 -11.45 -4.95
C THR A 105 -6.63 -12.48 -5.79
N PRO A 106 -7.77 -13.01 -5.30
CA PRO A 106 -8.61 -13.88 -6.11
C PRO A 106 -9.20 -13.13 -7.31
N LYS A 107 -9.51 -13.87 -8.39
CA LYS A 107 -9.98 -13.31 -9.67
C LYS A 107 -11.32 -12.58 -9.55
N GLU A 108 -12.08 -12.85 -8.50
CA GLU A 108 -13.36 -12.24 -8.17
C GLU A 108 -13.18 -10.79 -7.68
N LEU A 109 -11.99 -10.44 -7.16
CA LEU A 109 -11.66 -9.06 -6.82
C LEU A 109 -11.24 -8.31 -8.08
N LYS A 110 -11.93 -7.22 -8.39
CA LYS A 110 -11.65 -6.38 -9.55
C LYS A 110 -10.90 -5.10 -9.20
N GLN A 111 -11.05 -4.64 -7.97
CA GLN A 111 -10.40 -3.44 -7.47
C GLN A 111 -10.18 -3.54 -5.96
N LEU A 112 -9.07 -3.01 -5.49
CA LEU A 112 -8.82 -2.74 -4.07
C LEU A 112 -8.95 -1.24 -3.84
N ASN A 113 -9.74 -0.83 -2.85
CA ASN A 113 -9.84 0.56 -2.42
C ASN A 113 -9.01 0.74 -1.16
N LEU A 114 -8.13 1.72 -1.16
CA LEU A 114 -7.07 1.89 -0.19
C LEU A 114 -7.28 3.14 0.65
N LYS A 115 -6.92 3.03 1.93
CA LYS A 115 -6.49 4.18 2.74
C LYS A 115 -4.98 4.25 2.72
N VAL A 116 -4.45 5.42 2.40
CA VAL A 116 -3.01 5.70 2.35
C VAL A 116 -2.67 6.68 3.45
N TYR A 117 -1.68 6.34 4.27
CA TYR A 117 -1.26 7.09 5.43
C TYR A 117 0.17 7.57 5.26
N LYS A 118 0.40 8.86 5.49
CA LYS A 118 1.76 9.42 5.58
C LYS A 118 2.27 9.24 7.00
N ILE A 119 3.37 8.53 7.16
CA ILE A 119 4.01 8.20 8.45
C ILE A 119 5.49 8.60 8.42
N ASP A 120 6.16 8.50 9.57
CA ASP A 120 7.62 8.62 9.61
C ASP A 120 8.30 7.38 9.00
N ILE A 121 9.38 7.58 8.25
CA ILE A 121 10.12 6.52 7.54
C ILE A 121 10.70 5.48 8.52
N THR A 122 10.97 5.88 9.76
CA THR A 122 11.46 5.00 10.83
C THR A 122 10.41 3.99 11.29
N ASP A 123 9.14 4.27 11.02
CA ASP A 123 8.01 3.48 11.52
C ASP A 123 7.53 2.42 10.54
N ILE A 124 8.11 2.35 9.32
CA ILE A 124 7.65 1.44 8.26
C ILE A 124 7.59 -0.01 8.73
N LYS A 125 8.62 -0.49 9.44
CA LYS A 125 8.65 -1.88 9.91
C LYS A 125 7.55 -2.15 10.93
N THR A 126 7.26 -1.18 11.80
CA THR A 126 6.19 -1.25 12.79
C THR A 126 4.83 -1.26 12.09
N ALA A 127 4.62 -0.37 11.11
CA ALA A 127 3.41 -0.32 10.29
C ALA A 127 3.21 -1.61 9.48
N TYR A 128 4.27 -2.17 8.89
CA TYR A 128 4.24 -3.43 8.16
C TYR A 128 3.78 -4.61 9.03
N ASN A 129 4.30 -4.71 10.26
CA ASN A 129 3.85 -5.70 11.22
C ASN A 129 2.37 -5.50 11.62
N ALA A 130 1.84 -4.28 11.51
CA ALA A 130 0.44 -3.93 11.69
C ALA A 130 -0.40 -4.02 10.40
N LYS A 131 0.08 -4.75 9.37
CA LYS A 131 -0.62 -4.98 8.08
C LYS A 131 -0.75 -3.74 7.18
N PHE A 132 0.22 -2.83 7.24
CA PHE A 132 0.34 -1.69 6.32
C PHE A 132 1.52 -1.86 5.36
N PHE A 133 1.28 -1.74 4.06
CA PHE A 133 2.31 -1.98 3.08
C PHE A 133 2.86 -0.65 2.54
N PRO A 134 4.18 -0.52 2.33
CA PRO A 134 4.75 0.70 1.75
C PRO A 134 4.26 0.88 0.32
N THR A 135 3.95 2.12 -0.07
CA THR A 135 3.60 2.42 -1.48
C THR A 135 4.83 2.40 -2.39
N LEU A 136 6.02 2.64 -1.82
CA LEU A 136 7.32 2.60 -2.48
C LEU A 136 8.08 1.32 -2.12
N ALA A 137 7.50 0.17 -2.45
CA ALA A 137 8.05 -1.10 -2.00
C ALA A 137 9.40 -1.47 -2.64
N THR A 138 9.66 -0.95 -3.85
CA THR A 138 10.92 -1.13 -4.59
C THR A 138 12.14 -0.59 -3.82
N GLU A 139 11.96 0.39 -2.92
CA GLU A 139 13.06 1.08 -2.23
C GLU A 139 13.49 0.41 -0.92
N LEU A 140 12.67 -0.49 -0.36
CA LEU A 140 12.94 -1.16 0.92
C LEU A 140 13.47 -2.58 0.77
N GLY A 141 13.69 -3.05 -0.47
CA GLY A 141 14.08 -4.43 -0.74
C GLY A 141 13.01 -5.45 -0.35
N ILE A 142 11.74 -5.02 -0.24
CA ILE A 142 10.59 -5.93 -0.12
C ILE A 142 10.23 -6.30 -1.56
N GLU A 143 10.80 -7.41 -2.02
CA GLU A 143 10.49 -7.97 -3.31
C GLU A 143 8.97 -8.35 -3.35
N GLY A 144 8.38 -8.49 -4.54
CA GLY A 144 6.98 -8.93 -4.72
C GLY A 144 5.96 -7.80 -4.86
N LEU A 145 6.21 -6.62 -4.27
CA LEU A 145 5.32 -5.44 -4.37
C LEU A 145 5.65 -4.49 -5.53
N ASN A 146 6.69 -4.80 -6.32
CA ASN A 146 7.16 -3.99 -7.46
C ASN A 146 6.17 -3.88 -8.64
N GLN A 147 4.98 -4.47 -8.51
CA GLN A 147 3.95 -4.55 -9.55
C GLN A 147 2.67 -3.80 -9.19
N ILE A 148 2.63 -3.15 -8.03
CA ILE A 148 1.42 -2.49 -7.54
C ILE A 148 1.39 -1.04 -8.02
N ASP A 149 0.56 -0.78 -9.03
CA ASP A 149 0.23 0.57 -9.46
C ASP A 149 -0.92 1.13 -8.60
N ILE A 150 -0.61 2.09 -7.73
CA ILE A 150 -1.58 2.75 -6.86
C ILE A 150 -2.04 4.05 -7.53
N GLN A 151 -3.31 4.12 -7.89
CA GLN A 151 -3.93 5.33 -8.42
C GLN A 151 -4.52 6.15 -7.28
N GLU A 152 -4.01 7.36 -7.04
CA GLU A 152 -4.60 8.27 -6.06
C GLU A 152 -6.03 8.69 -6.48
N VAL A 153 -6.95 8.68 -5.53
CA VAL A 153 -8.36 9.03 -5.73
C VAL A 153 -8.89 9.85 -4.56
N ALA A 154 -10.02 10.54 -4.77
CA ALA A 154 -10.73 11.17 -3.66
C ALA A 154 -11.21 10.11 -2.67
N CYS A 155 -11.12 10.42 -1.38
CA CYS A 155 -11.78 9.61 -0.36
C CYS A 155 -13.29 9.78 -0.47
N ASN A 156 -14.01 8.66 -0.63
CA ASN A 156 -15.45 8.61 -0.57
C ASN A 156 -15.94 8.27 0.84
#